data_AF-A0A271KED4-F1
#
_entry.id   AF-A0A271KED4-F1
#
_cell.length_a   1.000
_cell.length_b   1.000
_cell.length_c   1.000
_cell.angle_alpha   90.00
_cell.angle_beta   90.00
_cell.angle_gamma   90.00
#
_symmetry.space_group_name_H-M   'P 1'
#
loop_
_entity.id
_entity.type
_entity.pdbx_description
1 polymer ?
#
loop_
_entity_poly.entity_id
_entity_poly.type
_entity_poly.pdbx_seq_one_letter_code
_entity_poly.pdbx_strand_id
1 'polypeptide(L)'
;MEIRGFLLFWSILAAVMAALSLGPSFAHVLESAPRLTKWSPSLWRETTVFKAQFQLFAVIGAPLDVAAIGCPGLLAWMLRNDRPAFWYALAAAVLYAVSLAMWFALVKPANDILATWVPGPIPENFEAIRLRWETGHMIVAASRPSVSYR
;
A
#
# COMPACT_ATOMS: atom_id res chain seq x y z
N MET A 1 -9.13 -11.32 -34.30
CA MET A 1 -8.43 -10.33 -33.43
C MET A 1 -8.90 -10.35 -31.98
N GLU A 2 -9.73 -11.30 -31.54
CA GLU A 2 -10.49 -11.15 -30.28
C GLU A 2 -9.76 -11.64 -29.00
N ILE A 3 -9.03 -12.76 -29.04
CA ILE A 3 -8.39 -13.33 -27.83
C ILE A 3 -7.13 -12.56 -27.40
N ARG A 4 -6.28 -12.17 -28.35
CA ARG A 4 -5.04 -11.42 -28.06
C ARG A 4 -5.34 -10.01 -27.52
N GLY A 5 -6.33 -9.33 -28.10
CA GLY A 5 -6.77 -8.02 -27.61
C GLY A 5 -7.34 -8.09 -26.19
N PHE A 6 -8.12 -9.14 -25.90
CA PHE A 6 -8.68 -9.37 -24.57
C PHE A 6 -7.58 -9.61 -23.51
N LEU A 7 -6.60 -10.48 -23.80
CA LEU A 7 -5.49 -10.72 -22.86
C LEU A 7 -4.61 -9.47 -22.67
N LEU A 8 -4.39 -8.70 -23.74
CA LEU A 8 -3.65 -7.44 -23.65
C LEU A 8 -4.38 -6.43 -22.77
N PHE A 9 -5.69 -6.29 -22.94
CA PHE A 9 -6.52 -5.43 -22.10
C PHE A 9 -6.38 -5.79 -20.62
N TRP A 10 -6.54 -7.08 -20.26
CA TRP A 10 -6.40 -7.52 -18.86
C TRP A 10 -4.98 -7.36 -18.31
N SER A 11 -3.96 -7.53 -19.16
CA SER A 11 -2.56 -7.30 -18.76
C SER A 11 -2.32 -5.82 -18.44
N ILE A 12 -2.80 -4.91 -19.29
CA ILE A 12 -2.71 -3.46 -19.06
C ILE A 12 -3.50 -3.09 -17.81
N LEU A 13 -4.74 -3.57 -17.67
CA LEU A 13 -5.58 -3.27 -16.52
C LEU A 13 -4.92 -3.74 -15.21
N ALA A 14 -4.41 -4.97 -15.16
CA ALA A 14 -3.70 -5.49 -13.99
C ALA A 14 -2.47 -4.65 -13.64
N ALA A 15 -1.67 -4.25 -14.64
CA ALA A 15 -0.50 -3.40 -14.44
C ALA A 15 -0.87 -2.00 -13.93
N VAL A 16 -1.93 -1.40 -14.47
CA VAL A 16 -2.42 -0.08 -14.03
C VAL A 16 -2.97 -0.14 -12.60
N MET A 17 -3.78 -1.15 -12.26
CA MET A 17 -4.29 -1.31 -10.89
C MET A 17 -3.16 -1.53 -9.88
N ALA A 18 -2.17 -2.35 -10.25
CA ALA A 18 -0.96 -2.54 -9.45
C ALA A 18 -0.20 -1.21 -9.25
N ALA A 19 0.06 -0.45 -10.31
CA ALA A 19 0.77 0.82 -10.23
C ALA A 19 0.03 1.86 -9.37
N LEU A 20 -1.30 1.98 -9.54
CA LEU A 20 -2.13 2.88 -8.75
C LEU A 20 -2.19 2.49 -7.26
N SER A 21 -2.23 1.20 -6.96
CA SER A 21 -2.12 0.68 -5.59
C SER A 21 -0.73 0.96 -4.99
N LEU A 22 0.36 0.79 -5.75
CA LEU A 22 1.72 1.04 -5.26
C LEU A 22 1.99 2.53 -4.97
N GLY A 23 1.38 3.44 -5.74
CA GLY A 23 1.61 4.89 -5.65
C GLY A 23 1.56 5.47 -4.22
N PRO A 24 0.45 5.29 -3.47
CA PRO A 24 0.35 5.69 -2.07
C PRO A 24 1.49 5.21 -1.17
N SER A 25 1.83 3.93 -1.26
CA SER A 25 2.91 3.33 -0.45
C SER A 25 4.27 3.90 -0.82
N PHE A 26 4.52 4.13 -2.11
CA PHE A 26 5.76 4.73 -2.58
C PHE A 26 5.90 6.19 -2.13
N ALA A 27 4.85 6.99 -2.30
CA ALA A 27 4.81 8.37 -1.81
C ALA A 27 5.07 8.44 -0.29
N HIS A 28 4.47 7.52 0.46
CA HIS A 28 4.70 7.43 1.90
C HIS A 28 6.18 7.22 2.25
N VAL A 29 6.87 6.30 1.59
CA VAL A 29 8.31 6.03 1.80
C VAL A 29 9.18 7.23 1.44
N LEU A 30 8.86 7.95 0.37
CA LEU A 30 9.63 9.13 -0.02
C LEU A 30 9.50 10.26 1.00
N GLU A 31 8.32 10.40 1.61
CA GLU A 31 8.06 11.45 2.59
C GLU A 31 8.40 11.06 4.04
N SER A 32 8.70 9.79 4.33
CA SER A 32 8.88 9.33 5.72
C SER A 32 10.16 9.84 6.37
N ALA A 33 11.22 10.09 5.60
CA ALA A 33 12.50 10.58 6.14
C ALA A 33 12.35 11.91 6.91
N PRO A 34 11.76 12.99 6.35
CA PRO A 34 11.52 14.22 7.11
C PRO A 34 10.50 14.02 8.25
N ARG A 35 9.48 13.17 8.08
CA ARG A 35 8.51 12.86 9.15
C ARG A 35 9.13 12.18 10.36
N LEU A 36 10.16 11.35 10.14
CA LEU A 36 10.89 10.65 11.20
C LEU A 36 12.00 11.50 11.84
N THR A 37 12.68 12.33 11.06
CA THR A 37 13.93 12.99 11.51
C THR A 37 13.83 14.50 11.74
N LYS A 38 12.85 15.18 11.12
CA LYS A 38 12.76 16.64 11.13
C LYS A 38 11.49 17.17 11.79
N TRP A 39 10.38 16.45 11.68
CA TRP A 39 9.10 16.91 12.21
C TRP A 39 9.09 16.79 13.73
N SER A 40 8.61 17.84 14.41
CA SER A 40 8.28 17.75 15.82
C SER A 40 7.11 16.78 16.03
N PRO A 41 6.98 16.19 17.24
CA PRO A 41 5.82 15.37 17.57
C PRO A 41 4.47 16.05 17.33
N SER A 42 4.37 17.35 17.64
CA SER A 42 3.17 18.16 17.41
C SER A 42 2.84 18.28 15.92
N LEU A 43 3.82 18.63 15.09
CA LEU A 43 3.63 18.79 13.65
C LEU A 43 3.15 17.49 13.00
N TRP A 44 3.79 16.37 13.36
CA TRP A 44 3.41 15.05 12.85
C TRP A 44 2.00 14.68 13.25
N ARG A 45 1.66 14.81 14.54
CA ARG A 45 0.31 14.50 15.03
C ARG A 45 -0.75 15.36 14.34
N GLU A 46 -0.55 16.67 14.31
CA GLU A 46 -1.53 17.59 13.74
C GLU A 46 -1.77 17.31 12.27
N THR A 47 -0.71 17.08 11.50
CA THR A 47 -0.82 16.86 10.05
C THR A 47 -1.42 15.49 9.73
N THR A 48 -0.90 14.42 10.35
CA THR A 48 -1.28 13.04 10.04
C THR A 48 -2.64 12.67 10.64
N VAL A 49 -2.92 13.07 11.89
CA VAL A 49 -4.11 12.63 12.65
C VAL A 49 -5.25 13.62 12.52
N PHE A 50 -5.02 14.90 12.84
CA PHE A 50 -6.11 15.87 12.97
C PHE A 50 -6.45 16.60 11.67
N LYS A 51 -5.48 16.83 10.79
CA LYS A 51 -5.70 17.37 9.44
C LYS A 51 -5.86 16.30 8.37
N ALA A 52 -5.87 15.02 8.79
CA ALA A 52 -6.26 13.89 7.97
C ALA A 52 -5.50 13.79 6.63
N GLN A 53 -4.19 14.12 6.63
CA GLN A 53 -3.34 14.14 5.42
C GLN A 53 -3.48 12.87 4.56
N PHE A 54 -3.73 11.72 5.19
CA PHE A 54 -3.79 10.42 4.53
C PHE A 54 -5.22 9.89 4.26
N GLN A 55 -6.27 10.67 4.52
CA GLN A 55 -7.65 10.19 4.42
C GLN A 55 -8.00 9.71 3.00
N LEU A 56 -7.65 10.49 1.98
CA LEU A 56 -7.94 10.11 0.58
C LEU A 56 -7.12 8.89 0.14
N PHE A 57 -5.90 8.75 0.64
CA PHE A 57 -5.10 7.55 0.39
C PHE A 57 -5.76 6.30 0.96
N ALA A 58 -6.44 6.39 2.11
CA ALA A 58 -7.21 5.27 2.65
C ALA A 58 -8.49 4.99 1.85
N VAL A 59 -9.29 6.02 1.56
CA VAL A 59 -10.58 5.89 0.87
C VAL A 59 -10.42 5.37 -0.56
N ILE A 60 -9.42 5.87 -1.29
CA ILE A 60 -9.15 5.48 -2.68
C ILE A 60 -8.20 4.27 -2.74
N GLY A 61 -7.23 4.18 -1.83
CA GLY A 61 -6.26 3.09 -1.83
C GLY A 61 -6.88 1.74 -1.50
N ALA A 62 -7.86 1.67 -0.59
CA ALA A 62 -8.51 0.40 -0.23
C ALA A 62 -9.13 -0.35 -1.42
N PRO A 63 -9.99 0.26 -2.28
CA PRO A 63 -10.51 -0.44 -3.45
C PRO A 63 -9.41 -0.76 -4.48
N LEU A 64 -8.37 0.07 -4.59
CA LEU A 64 -7.21 -0.21 -5.47
C LEU A 64 -6.41 -1.42 -4.99
N ASP A 65 -6.19 -1.57 -3.68
CA ASP A 65 -5.48 -2.74 -3.12
C ASP A 65 -6.25 -4.04 -3.39
N VAL A 66 -7.59 -4.02 -3.29
CA VAL A 66 -8.42 -5.17 -3.66
C VAL A 66 -8.34 -5.45 -5.17
N ALA A 67 -8.42 -4.42 -6.01
CA ALA A 67 -8.30 -4.56 -7.46
C ALA A 67 -6.90 -5.06 -7.89
N ALA A 68 -5.84 -4.64 -7.20
CA ALA A 68 -4.46 -5.06 -7.42
C ALA A 68 -4.20 -6.51 -7.00
N ILE A 69 -5.09 -7.15 -6.25
CA ILE A 69 -5.09 -8.60 -6.01
C ILE A 69 -5.97 -9.30 -7.06
N GLY A 70 -7.19 -8.80 -7.26
CA GLY A 70 -8.19 -9.43 -8.12
C GLY A 70 -7.80 -9.46 -9.59
N CYS A 71 -7.29 -8.36 -10.15
CA CYS A 71 -6.91 -8.28 -11.56
C CYS A 71 -5.79 -9.25 -11.93
N PRO A 72 -4.63 -9.27 -11.24
CA PRO A 72 -3.59 -10.26 -11.54
C PRO A 72 -4.00 -11.69 -11.18
N GLY A 73 -4.85 -11.90 -10.17
CA GLY A 73 -5.40 -13.23 -9.87
C GLY A 73 -6.27 -13.78 -11.01
N LEU A 74 -7.15 -12.94 -11.57
CA LEU A 74 -7.95 -13.28 -12.74
C LEU A 74 -7.06 -13.49 -13.99
N LEU A 75 -6.07 -12.62 -14.20
CA LEU A 75 -5.11 -12.75 -15.29
C LEU A 75 -4.31 -14.05 -15.18
N ALA A 76 -3.89 -14.46 -13.98
CA ALA A 76 -3.24 -15.75 -13.75
C ALA A 76 -4.14 -16.91 -14.18
N TRP A 77 -5.42 -16.89 -13.77
CA TRP A 77 -6.37 -17.91 -14.21
C TRP A 77 -6.55 -17.95 -15.75
N MET A 78 -6.59 -16.80 -16.41
CA MET A 78 -6.65 -16.71 -17.88
C MET A 78 -5.38 -17.27 -18.55
N LEU A 79 -4.21 -17.06 -17.94
CA LEU A 79 -2.90 -17.49 -18.43
C LEU A 79 -2.49 -18.89 -17.96
N ARG A 80 -3.37 -19.68 -17.33
CA ARG A 80 -3.05 -20.99 -16.71
C ARG A 80 -2.36 -22.02 -17.62
N ASN A 81 -2.47 -21.87 -18.95
CA ASN A 81 -1.83 -22.75 -19.93
C ASN A 81 -0.44 -22.25 -20.39
N ASP A 82 -0.08 -21.00 -20.07
CA ASP A 82 1.24 -20.40 -20.28
C ASP A 82 1.96 -20.33 -18.93
N ARG A 83 2.79 -21.35 -18.65
CA ARG A 83 3.40 -21.51 -17.32
C ARG A 83 4.21 -20.30 -16.85
N PRO A 84 5.12 -19.73 -17.66
CA PRO A 84 5.83 -18.51 -17.25
C PRO A 84 4.88 -17.35 -16.93
N ALA A 85 3.93 -17.04 -17.81
CA ALA A 85 3.04 -15.89 -17.64
C ALA A 85 2.09 -16.07 -16.44
N PHE A 86 1.60 -17.30 -16.22
CA PHE A 86 0.83 -17.70 -15.05
C PHE A 86 1.57 -17.38 -13.75
N TRP A 87 2.83 -17.81 -13.61
CA TRP A 87 3.58 -17.63 -12.38
C TRP A 87 3.87 -16.16 -12.08
N TYR A 88 4.12 -15.32 -13.09
CA TYR A 88 4.28 -13.88 -12.89
C TYR A 88 3.00 -13.20 -12.39
N ALA A 89 1.85 -13.49 -13.02
CA ALA A 89 0.58 -12.94 -12.61
C ALA A 89 0.17 -13.43 -11.20
N LEU A 90 0.39 -14.71 -10.90
CA LEU A 90 0.13 -15.27 -9.57
C LEU A 90 1.04 -14.66 -8.51
N ALA A 91 2.34 -14.52 -8.78
CA ALA A 91 3.28 -13.89 -7.85
C ALA A 91 2.87 -12.45 -7.53
N ALA A 92 2.43 -11.68 -8.53
CA ALA A 92 1.91 -10.33 -8.30
C ALA A 92 0.69 -10.35 -7.36
N ALA A 93 -0.31 -11.20 -7.63
CA ALA A 93 -1.51 -11.32 -6.79
C ALA A 93 -1.17 -11.70 -5.34
N VAL A 94 -0.25 -12.66 -5.15
CA VAL A 94 0.21 -13.09 -3.83
C VAL A 94 0.95 -11.97 -3.09
N LEU A 95 1.84 -11.25 -3.75
CA LEU A 95 2.58 -10.14 -3.13
C LEU A 95 1.64 -9.00 -2.70
N TYR A 96 0.65 -8.62 -3.52
CA TYR A 96 -0.36 -7.65 -3.11
C TYR A 96 -1.22 -8.16 -1.94
N ALA A 97 -1.57 -9.44 -1.92
CA ALA A 97 -2.31 -10.04 -0.80
C ALA A 97 -1.49 -10.04 0.49
N VAL A 98 -0.20 -10.39 0.42
CA VAL A 98 0.73 -10.30 1.56
C VAL A 98 0.87 -8.86 2.02
N SER A 99 0.99 -7.90 1.10
CA SER A 99 1.07 -6.48 1.44
C SER A 99 -0.16 -5.99 2.20
N LEU A 100 -1.36 -6.37 1.76
CA LEU A 100 -2.60 -6.05 2.46
C LEU A 100 -2.64 -6.71 3.86
N ALA A 101 -2.23 -7.98 3.97
CA ALA A 101 -2.12 -8.65 5.27
C ALA A 101 -1.13 -7.93 6.22
N MET A 102 0.01 -7.47 5.70
CA MET A 102 0.99 -6.69 6.48
C MET A 102 0.41 -5.35 6.92
N TRP A 103 -0.42 -4.70 6.11
CA TRP A 103 -1.11 -3.47 6.52
C TRP A 103 -2.02 -3.73 7.72
N PHE A 104 -2.80 -4.81 7.69
CA PHE A 104 -3.65 -5.21 8.82
C PHE A 104 -2.84 -5.56 10.08
N ALA A 105 -1.66 -6.16 9.93
CA ALA A 105 -0.82 -6.56 11.06
C ALA A 105 -0.02 -5.39 11.67
N LEU A 106 0.49 -4.47 10.84
CA LEU A 106 1.47 -3.46 11.24
C LEU A 106 0.83 -2.08 11.40
N VAL A 107 0.06 -1.65 10.41
CA VAL A 107 -0.45 -0.27 10.29
C VAL A 107 -1.80 -0.12 10.99
N LYS A 108 -2.75 -1.04 10.76
CA LYS A 108 -4.09 -0.94 11.36
C LYS A 108 -4.05 -0.78 12.89
N PRO A 109 -3.24 -1.53 13.66
CA PRO A 109 -3.20 -1.35 15.11
C PRO A 109 -2.71 0.04 15.52
N ALA A 110 -1.79 0.64 14.75
CA ALA A 110 -1.38 2.02 14.98
C ALA A 110 -2.52 2.99 14.66
N ASN A 111 -3.25 2.81 13.55
CA ASN A 111 -4.43 3.61 13.22
C ASN A 111 -5.51 3.53 14.29
N ASP A 112 -5.77 2.34 14.84
CA ASP A 112 -6.75 2.15 15.90
C ASP A 112 -6.38 2.98 17.15
N ILE A 113 -5.08 3.09 17.48
CA ILE A 113 -4.58 3.93 18.58
C ILE A 113 -4.63 5.42 18.21
N LEU A 114 -4.23 5.80 16.99
CA LEU A 114 -4.28 7.18 16.52
C LEU A 114 -5.71 7.73 16.53
N ALA A 115 -6.71 6.88 16.27
CA ALA A 115 -8.13 7.24 16.31
C ALA A 115 -8.62 7.59 17.73
N THR A 116 -7.92 7.18 18.79
CA THR A 116 -8.27 7.55 20.17
C THR A 116 -7.58 8.83 20.64
N TRP A 117 -6.69 9.41 19.83
CA TRP A 117 -5.96 10.62 20.23
C TRP A 117 -6.88 11.83 20.19
N VAL A 118 -6.72 12.70 21.19
CA VAL A 118 -7.47 13.96 21.32
C VAL A 118 -6.50 15.15 21.29
N PRO A 119 -6.98 16.36 20.92
CA PRO A 119 -6.18 17.57 21.07
C PRO A 119 -5.69 17.74 22.52
N GLY A 120 -4.46 18.23 22.68
CA GLY A 120 -3.82 18.34 24.00
C GLY A 120 -2.34 17.95 23.98
N PRO A 121 -1.75 17.56 25.12
CA PRO A 121 -0.35 17.17 25.20
C PRO A 121 -0.04 15.96 24.31
N ILE A 122 1.24 15.80 23.96
CA ILE A 122 1.71 14.64 23.20
C ILE A 122 1.63 13.39 24.09
N PRO A 123 1.01 12.28 23.63
CA PRO A 123 0.95 11.04 24.40
C PRO A 123 2.35 10.48 24.71
N GLU A 124 2.53 9.85 25.87
CA GLU A 124 3.84 9.28 26.28
C GLU A 124 4.36 8.22 25.30
N ASN A 125 3.45 7.44 24.70
CA ASN A 125 3.79 6.40 23.72
C ASN A 125 3.94 6.93 22.28
N PHE A 126 3.90 8.25 22.07
CA PHE A 126 3.91 8.88 20.75
C PHE A 126 5.00 8.32 19.83
N GLU A 127 6.25 8.26 20.31
CA GLU A 127 7.38 7.82 19.49
C GLU A 127 7.25 6.38 19.03
N ALA A 128 6.76 5.49 19.90
CA ALA A 128 6.52 4.09 19.55
C ALA A 128 5.41 3.97 18.48
N ILE A 129 4.35 4.76 18.61
CA ILE A 129 3.24 4.76 17.63
C ILE A 129 3.68 5.36 16.29
N ARG A 130 4.39 6.49 16.31
CA ARG A 130 4.95 7.13 15.11
C ARG A 130 5.88 6.17 14.38
N LEU A 131 6.82 5.55 15.09
CA LEU A 131 7.76 4.61 14.49
C LEU A 131 7.03 3.41 13.88
N ARG A 132 6.08 2.79 14.61
CA ARG A 132 5.29 1.67 14.10
C ARG A 132 4.49 2.05 12.87
N TRP A 133 3.87 3.23 12.86
CA TRP A 133 3.04 3.68 11.75
C TRP A 133 3.87 3.93 10.48
N GLU A 134 4.96 4.70 10.59
CA GLU A 134 5.84 5.01 9.44
C GLU A 134 6.54 3.74 8.91
N THR A 135 7.17 2.96 9.79
CA THR A 135 7.89 1.75 9.36
C THR A 135 6.95 0.64 8.91
N GLY A 136 5.76 0.54 9.49
CA GLY A 136 4.71 -0.37 9.04
C GLY A 136 4.32 -0.09 7.59
N HIS A 137 4.13 1.18 7.23
CA HIS A 137 3.86 1.57 5.85
C HIS A 137 5.05 1.32 4.91
N MET A 138 6.30 1.50 5.36
CA MET A 138 7.48 1.14 4.57
C MET A 138 7.56 -0.37 4.28
N ILE A 139 7.25 -1.21 5.26
CA ILE A 139 7.23 -2.67 5.09
C ILE A 139 6.12 -3.07 4.11
N VAL A 140 4.92 -2.47 4.24
CA VAL A 140 3.82 -2.65 3.29
C VAL A 140 4.28 -2.28 1.88
N ALA A 141 5.00 -1.18 1.70
CA ALA A 141 5.55 -0.77 0.40
C ALA A 141 6.55 -1.80 -0.15
N ALA A 142 7.49 -2.27 0.68
CA ALA A 142 8.53 -3.23 0.27
C ALA A 142 7.97 -4.61 -0.13
N SER A 143 6.79 -4.98 0.40
CA SER A 143 6.11 -6.22 0.04
C SER A 143 5.33 -6.15 -1.29
N ARG A 144 5.20 -4.95 -1.90
CA ARG A 144 4.57 -4.77 -3.22
C ARG A 144 5.65 -4.90 -4.30
N PRO A 145 5.33 -5.53 -5.45
CA PRO A 145 6.29 -5.66 -6.53
C PRO A 145 6.67 -4.27 -7.07
N SER A 146 7.96 -3.95 -7.04
CA SER A 146 8.53 -2.77 -7.69
C SER A 146 9.29 -3.21 -8.94
N VAL A 147 9.16 -2.44 -10.02
CA VAL A 147 9.99 -2.64 -11.21
C VAL A 147 11.40 -2.19 -10.85
N SER A 148 12.27 -3.15 -10.54
CA SER A 148 13.70 -2.87 -10.43
C SER A 148 14.21 -2.55 -11.82
N TYR A 149 14.39 -1.26 -12.14
CA TYR A 149 15.18 -0.86 -13.29
C TYR A 149 16.61 -1.36 -13.06
N ARG A 150 17.08 -2.28 -13.91
CA ARG A 150 18.51 -2.54 -14.15
C ARG A 150 18.86 -2.00 -15.52
#